data_AF-A0A8X6T5K7-F1
#
_entry.id   AF-A0A8X6T5K7-F1
#
_cell.length_a   1.000
_cell.length_b   1.000
_cell.length_c   1.000
_cell.angle_alpha   90.00
_cell.angle_beta   90.00
_cell.angle_gamma   90.00
#
_symmetry.space_group_name_H-M   'P 1'
#
loop_
_entity.id
_entity.type
_entity.pdbx_description
1 polymer ?
#
loop_
_entity_poly.entity_id
_entity_poly.type
_entity_poly.pdbx_seq_one_letter_code
_entity_poly.pdbx_strand_id
1 'polypeptide(L)' 'MHRYTGSAPGIMVWGGIGYHSGTPLVRIAGTLNSERCISEVLAPVVLPYLQGLATAIFQQDNARQHLGTHCPKALRQSPD' A
#
# COMPACT_ATOMS: atom_id res chain seq x y z
N MET A 1 -28.54 -25.28 5.57
CA MET A 1 -27.59 -24.15 5.53
C MET A 1 -26.75 -24.28 4.26
N HIS A 2 -27.01 -23.45 3.26
CA HIS A 2 -26.25 -23.45 2.01
C HIS A 2 -25.03 -22.53 2.18
N ARG A 3 -23.81 -23.07 2.22
CA ARG A 3 -22.60 -22.25 2.20
C ARG A 3 -22.45 -21.67 0.80
N TYR A 4 -22.44 -20.35 0.69
CA TYR A 4 -22.05 -19.67 -0.53
C TYR A 4 -20.53 -19.85 -0.70
N THR A 5 -20.12 -20.73 -1.60
CA THR A 5 -18.71 -20.97 -1.98
C THR A 5 -18.35 -20.33 -3.33
N GLY A 6 -19.21 -19.43 -3.84
CA GLY A 6 -18.90 -18.63 -5.02
C GLY A 6 -18.00 -17.46 -4.62
N SER A 7 -16.74 -17.47 -5.07
CA SER A 7 -15.90 -16.28 -5.05
C SER A 7 -16.57 -15.20 -5.90
N ALA A 8 -17.18 -14.20 -5.28
CA ALA A 8 -17.66 -13.03 -6.01
C ALA A 8 -16.43 -12.26 -6.52
N PRO A 9 -16.40 -11.83 -7.79
CA PRO A 9 -15.29 -11.04 -8.30
C PRO A 9 -15.20 -9.72 -7.54
N GLY A 10 -14.12 -9.54 -6.78
CA GLY A 10 -13.81 -8.32 -6.04
C GLY A 10 -12.77 -7.47 -6.78
N ILE A 11 -12.81 -6.14 -6.55
CA ILE A 11 -11.77 -5.22 -7.01
C ILE A 11 -10.83 -4.95 -5.84
N MET A 12 -9.53 -5.16 -6.04
CA MET A 12 -8.51 -4.75 -5.07
C MET A 12 -8.11 -3.30 -5.33
N VAL A 13 -8.10 -2.50 -4.26
CA VAL A 13 -7.73 -1.08 -4.30
C VAL A 13 -6.80 -0.79 -3.14
N TRP A 14 -5.83 0.09 -3.35
CA TRP A 14 -4.96 0.63 -2.30
C TRP A 14 -5.15 2.15 -2.16
N GLY A 15 -5.11 2.66 -0.94
CA GLY A 15 -5.13 4.09 -0.66
C GLY A 15 -4.59 4.39 0.73
N GLY A 16 -3.91 5.53 0.87
CA GLY A 16 -3.47 6.09 2.15
C GLY A 16 -4.36 7.27 2.54
N ILE A 17 -4.59 7.42 3.85
CA ILE A 17 -5.35 8.53 4.43
C ILE A 17 -4.47 9.21 5.47
N GLY A 18 -4.41 10.54 5.44
CA GLY A 18 -3.83 11.39 6.46
C GLY A 18 -4.87 12.34 7.06
N TYR A 19 -4.43 13.19 7.98
CA TYR A 19 -5.33 14.06 8.76
C TYR A 19 -6.07 15.11 7.91
N HIS A 20 -5.42 15.63 6.86
CA HIS A 20 -5.99 16.67 5.98
C HIS A 20 -6.01 16.30 4.49
N SER A 21 -5.50 15.13 4.14
CA SER A 21 -5.32 14.70 2.75
C SER A 21 -5.32 13.18 2.64
N GLY A 22 -5.37 12.66 1.42
CA GLY A 22 -5.22 11.25 1.13
C GLY A 22 -4.49 11.06 -0.19
N THR A 23 -3.97 9.86 -0.40
CA THR A 23 -3.39 9.50 -1.70
C THR A 23 -4.49 9.23 -2.73
N PRO A 24 -4.19 9.28 -4.03
CA PRO A 24 -5.05 8.67 -5.03
C PRO A 24 -5.32 7.19 -4.70
N LEU A 25 -6.50 6.70 -5.08
CA LEU A 25 -6.83 5.28 -5.00
C LEU A 25 -6.21 4.54 -6.19
N VAL A 26 -5.39 3.53 -5.91
CA VAL A 26 -4.73 2.70 -6.91
C VAL A 26 -5.50 1.40 -7.06
N ARG A 27 -6.07 1.15 -8.24
CA ARG A 27 -6.67 -0.15 -8.56
C ARG A 27 -5.57 -1.17 -8.83
N ILE A 28 -5.54 -2.25 -8.04
CA ILE A 28 -4.59 -3.34 -8.20
C ILE A 28 -5.25 -4.46 -9.00
N ALA A 29 -4.59 -4.87 -10.08
CA ALA A 29 -5.02 -6.04 -10.84
C ALA A 29 -4.60 -7.32 -10.10
N GLY A 30 -5.57 -8.13 -9.66
CA GLY A 30 -5.30 -9.36 -8.90
C GLY A 30 -4.70 -9.10 -7.52
N THR A 31 -3.96 -10.07 -6.98
CA THR A 31 -3.39 -9.99 -5.62
C THR A 31 -2.12 -9.13 -5.58
N LEU A 32 -2.05 -8.21 -4.62
CA LEU A 32 -0.85 -7.42 -4.34
C LEU A 32 0.21 -8.28 -3.62
N ASN A 33 1.40 -8.39 -4.20
CA ASN A 33 2.57 -8.99 -3.57
C ASN A 33 3.60 -7.90 -3.21
N SER A 34 4.72 -8.26 -2.57
CA SER A 34 5.72 -7.30 -2.10
C SER A 34 6.34 -6.45 -3.23
N GLU A 35 6.73 -7.06 -4.35
CA GLU A 35 7.37 -6.34 -5.47
C GLU A 35 6.41 -5.36 -6.14
N ARG A 36 5.16 -5.79 -6.32
CA ARG A 36 4.09 -4.96 -6.85
C ARG A 36 3.68 -3.88 -5.88
N CYS A 37 3.72 -4.14 -4.57
CA CYS A 37 3.53 -3.10 -3.56
C CYS A 37 4.58 -1.99 -3.68
N ILE A 38 5.85 -2.34 -3.94
CA ILE A 38 6.88 -1.32 -4.14
C ILE A 38 6.64 -0.53 -5.43
N SER A 39 6.46 -1.23 -6.55
CA SER A 39 6.40 -0.61 -7.89
C SER A 39 5.07 0.06 -8.23
N GLU A 40 3.94 -0.45 -7.76
CA GLU A 40 2.60 0.07 -8.05
C GLU A 40 2.07 1.01 -6.96
N VAL A 41 2.60 0.94 -5.73
CA VAL A 41 2.06 1.69 -4.57
C VAL A 41 3.12 2.55 -3.90
N LEU A 42 4.18 1.96 -3.32
CA LEU A 42 5.09 2.71 -2.45
C LEU A 42 5.86 3.77 -3.23
N ALA A 43 6.54 3.39 -4.32
CA ALA A 43 7.35 4.30 -5.11
C ALA A 43 6.53 5.40 -5.82
N PRO A 44 5.43 5.08 -6.53
CA PRO A 44 4.70 6.11 -7.28
C PRO A 44 3.71 6.94 -6.45
N VAL A 45 3.24 6.42 -5.30
CA VAL A 45 2.14 7.05 -4.55
C VAL A 45 2.52 7.44 -3.14
N VAL A 46 3.09 6.51 -2.37
CA VAL A 46 3.36 6.75 -0.94
C VAL A 46 4.54 7.68 -0.73
N LEU A 47 5.67 7.43 -1.41
CA LEU A 47 6.86 8.25 -1.24
C LEU A 47 6.63 9.73 -1.61
N PRO A 48 6.04 10.06 -2.78
CA PRO A 48 5.76 11.46 -3.11
C PRO A 48 4.78 12.12 -2.12
N TYR A 49 3.79 11.36 -1.65
CA TYR A 49 2.82 11.86 -0.67
C TYR A 49 3.50 12.18 0.67
N LEU A 50 4.36 11.30 1.17
CA LEU A 50 5.10 11.52 2.42
C LEU A 50 6.12 12.65 2.29
N GLN A 51 6.80 12.77 1.15
CA GLN A 51 7.75 13.87 0.89
C GLN A 51 7.06 15.24 0.89
N GLY A 52 5.76 15.30 0.58
CA GLY A 52 4.96 16.52 0.68
C GLY A 52 4.52 16.88 2.11
N LEU A 53 4.84 16.06 3.12
CA LEU A 53 4.39 16.24 4.49
C LEU A 53 5.59 16.34 5.44
N ALA A 54 5.69 17.46 6.17
CA ALA A 54 6.84 17.74 7.03
C ALA A 54 7.07 16.72 8.17
N THR A 55 6.04 16.03 8.64
CA THR A 55 6.10 15.14 9.81
C THR A 55 5.22 13.88 9.67
N ALA A 56 5.14 13.31 8.46
CA ALA A 56 4.31 12.14 8.24
C ALA A 56 4.98 10.83 8.69
N ILE A 57 4.18 9.97 9.33
CA ILE A 57 4.55 8.59 9.65
C ILE A 57 3.72 7.66 8.76
N PHE A 58 4.39 6.74 8.06
CA PHE A 58 3.72 5.73 7.27
C PHE A 58 3.26 4.56 8.15
N GLN A 59 1.97 4.24 8.09
CA GLN A 59 1.37 3.10 8.77
C GLN A 59 0.63 2.22 7.76
N GLN A 60 0.87 0.90 7.80
CA GLN A 60 0.11 -0.10 7.05
C GLN A 60 -0.19 -1.32 7.94
N ASP A 61 -1.02 -2.24 7.46
CA ASP A 61 -1.31 -3.48 8.17
C ASP A 61 -0.12 -4.48 8.18
N ASN A 62 -0.19 -5.47 9.06
CA ASN A 62 0.85 -6.50 9.21
C ASN A 62 0.64 -7.71 8.28
N ALA A 63 -0.06 -7.59 7.15
CA ALA A 63 -0.24 -8.75 6.29
C ALA A 63 1.12 -9.26 5.80
N ARG A 64 1.28 -10.58 5.73
CA ARG A 64 2.57 -11.25 5.48
C ARG A 64 3.31 -10.73 4.23
N GLN A 65 2.57 -10.28 3.21
CA GLN A 65 3.13 -9.71 1.98
C GLN A 65 3.76 -8.32 2.17
N HIS A 66 3.34 -7.56 3.18
CA HIS A 66 3.89 -6.24 3.51
C HIS A 66 5.14 -6.32 4.40
N LEU A 67 5.38 -7.48 5.03
CA LEU A 67 6.54 -7.77 5.88
C LEU A 67 7.66 -8.53 5.15
N GLY A 68 7.51 -8.82 3.86
CA GLY A 68 8.56 -9.45 3.05
C GLY A 68 9.81 -8.57 2.99
N THR A 69 10.99 -9.18 3.10
CA THR A 69 12.34 -8.59 3.29
C THR A 69 12.68 -7.36 2.42
N HIS A 70 11.98 -7.16 1.30
CA HIS A 70 12.18 -6.07 0.36
C HIS A 70 11.41 -4.77 0.68
N CYS A 71 10.23 -4.83 1.31
CA CYS A 71 9.39 -3.65 1.58
C CYS A 71 9.95 -2.69 2.66
N PRO A 72 10.50 -3.17 3.80
CA PRO A 72 11.04 -2.27 4.83
C PRO A 72 12.28 -1.48 4.37
N LYS A 73 13.00 -1.96 3.35
CA LYS A 73 14.25 -1.35 2.87
C LYS A 73 14.01 -0.10 2.02
N ALA A 74 12.90 -0.03 1.29
CA ALA A 74 12.53 1.13 0.48
C ALA A 74 12.16 2.37 1.33
N LEU A 75 11.65 2.16 2.56
CA LEU A 75 11.23 3.24 3.46
C LEU A 75 12.37 3.82 4.30
N ARG A 76 13.56 3.19 4.33
CA ARG A 76 14.72 3.63 5.13
C ARG A 76 15.70 4.55 4.38
N GLN A 77 15.43 4.95 3.13
CA GLN A 77 16.34 5.75 2.30
C GLN A 77 15.85 7.18 2.01
N SER A 78 15.11 7.81 2.92
CA SER A 78 14.93 9.27 2.86
C SER A 78 16.07 9.96 3.63
N PRO A 79 16.80 10.92 3.04
CA PRO A 79 17.87 11.63 3.75
C PRO A 79 17.28 12.60 4.79
N ASP A 80 18.11 12.92 5.79
CA ASP A 80 17.88 13.91 6.85
C ASP A 80 17.55 15.31 6.31
#